data_AF-A0A957Y8Y8-F1
#
_entry.id   AF-A0A957Y8Y8-F1
#
_cell.length_a   1.000
_cell.length_b   1.000
_cell.length_c   1.000
_cell.angle_alpha   90.00
_cell.angle_beta   90.00
_cell.angle_gamma   90.00
#
_symmetry.space_group_name_H-M   'P 1'
#
loop_
_entity.id
_entity.type
_entity.pdbx_description
1 polymer ?
#
loop_
_entity_poly.entity_id
_entity_poly.type
_entity_poly.pdbx_seq_one_letter_code
_entity_poly.pdbx_strand_id
1 'polypeptide(L)'
;RILEILQMEGEKCVSDLVDIFNVSQPTISHHLNFLKQANLVTSRRDGKQIYYQANQANIVECCGMLFTKFVPADINLSELVEVEELSK
;
A
#
# COMPACT_ATOMS: atom_id res chain seq x y z
N ARG A 1 -5.46 -0.55 -5.31
CA ARG A 1 -5.10 0.50 -6.28
C ARG A 1 -4.00 1.43 -5.78
N ILE A 2 -4.19 2.54 -5.04
CA ILE A 2 -3.01 3.35 -4.59
C ILE A 2 -2.02 2.52 -3.77
N LEU A 3 -2.51 1.82 -2.74
CA LEU A 3 -1.67 0.99 -1.88
C LEU A 3 -0.94 -0.13 -2.65
N GLU A 4 -1.61 -0.72 -3.63
CA GLU A 4 -1.09 -1.76 -4.52
C GLU A 4 0.03 -1.23 -5.43
N ILE A 5 -0.14 -0.06 -6.04
CA ILE A 5 0.92 0.59 -6.82
C ILE A 5 2.14 0.88 -5.93
N LEU A 6 1.93 1.41 -4.73
CA LEU A 6 3.03 1.68 -3.79
C LEU A 6 3.73 0.40 -3.30
N GLN A 7 3.03 -0.73 -3.31
CA GLN A 7 3.56 -2.04 -2.95
C GLN A 7 4.41 -2.64 -4.07
N MET A 8 3.94 -2.53 -5.31
CA MET A 8 4.56 -3.17 -6.47
C MET A 8 5.66 -2.31 -7.10
N GLU A 9 5.47 -1.00 -7.17
CA GLU A 9 6.36 -0.07 -7.87
C GLU A 9 7.22 0.78 -6.94
N GLY A 10 7.08 0.60 -5.62
CA GLY A 10 7.81 1.35 -4.61
C GLY A 10 7.26 2.76 -4.38
N GLU A 11 8.13 3.64 -3.87
CA GLU A 11 7.72 4.99 -3.48
C GLU A 11 7.31 5.87 -4.67
N LYS A 12 6.26 6.67 -4.49
CA LYS A 12 5.75 7.61 -5.51
C LYS A 12 5.37 8.93 -4.87
N CYS A 13 5.50 10.02 -5.62
CA CYS A 13 4.95 11.30 -5.19
C CYS A 13 3.53 11.51 -5.72
N VAL A 14 2.88 12.58 -5.27
CA VAL A 14 1.48 12.87 -5.63
C VAL A 14 1.30 13.04 -7.14
N SER A 15 2.24 13.67 -7.85
CA SER A 15 2.17 13.85 -9.31
C SER A 15 2.24 12.52 -10.04
N ASP A 16 3.15 11.61 -9.65
CA ASP A 16 3.26 10.30 -10.29
C ASP A 16 1.94 9.53 -10.18
N LEU A 17 1.30 9.58 -9.02
CA LEU A 17 0.02 8.92 -8.78
C LEU A 17 -1.14 9.58 -9.56
N VAL A 18 -1.12 10.90 -9.70
CA VAL A 18 -2.08 11.63 -10.57
C VAL A 18 -1.96 11.15 -12.01
N ASP A 19 -0.74 10.99 -12.51
CA ASP A 19 -0.46 10.55 -13.87
C ASP A 19 -0.88 9.08 -14.08
N ILE A 20 -0.57 8.20 -13.12
CA ILE A 20 -0.93 6.77 -13.17
C ILE A 20 -2.45 6.55 -13.16
N PHE A 21 -3.16 7.26 -12.28
CA PHE A 21 -4.60 7.06 -12.11
C PHE A 21 -5.45 7.95 -13.01
N ASN A 22 -4.85 8.94 -13.66
CA ASN A 22 -5.52 9.95 -14.49
C ASN A 22 -6.72 10.61 -13.79
N VAL A 23 -6.52 11.01 -12.52
CA VAL A 23 -7.52 11.69 -11.69
C VAL A 23 -6.92 12.94 -11.04
N SER A 24 -7.78 13.81 -10.50
CA SER A 24 -7.34 15.07 -9.93
C SER A 24 -6.39 14.91 -8.72
N GLN A 25 -5.45 15.85 -8.56
CA GLN A 25 -4.54 15.90 -7.41
C GLN A 25 -5.26 15.97 -6.05
N PRO A 26 -6.35 16.75 -5.86
CA PRO A 26 -7.12 16.72 -4.62
C PRO A 26 -7.66 15.34 -4.27
N THR A 27 -8.12 14.57 -5.27
CA THR A 27 -8.61 13.20 -5.06
C THR A 27 -7.49 12.27 -4.57
N ILE A 28 -6.33 12.28 -5.23
CA ILE A 28 -5.17 11.48 -4.82
C ILE A 28 -4.72 11.88 -3.40
N SER A 29 -4.62 13.18 -3.13
CA SER A 29 -4.18 13.69 -1.82
C SER A 29 -5.15 13.27 -0.71
N HIS A 30 -6.46 13.27 -0.98
CA HIS A 30 -7.47 12.80 -0.03
C HIS A 30 -7.27 11.32 0.31
N HIS A 31 -7.09 10.45 -0.68
CA HIS A 31 -6.84 9.02 -0.45
C HIS A 31 -5.51 8.76 0.27
N LEU A 32 -4.44 9.48 -0.08
CA LEU A 32 -3.15 9.36 0.61
C LEU A 32 -3.23 9.79 2.07
N ASN A 33 -4.00 10.84 2.38
CA ASN A 33 -4.23 11.27 3.75
C ASN A 33 -5.01 10.21 4.53
N PHE A 34 -6.03 9.60 3.93
CA PHE A 34 -6.78 8.51 4.55
C PHE A 34 -5.89 7.29 4.84
N LEU A 35 -5.10 6.84 3.86
CA LEU A 35 -4.17 5.72 4.03
C LEU A 35 -3.10 6.00 5.09
N LYS A 36 -2.62 7.25 5.15
CA LYS A 36 -1.65 7.69 6.15
C LYS A 36 -2.25 7.67 7.56
N GLN A 37 -3.49 8.15 7.72
CA GLN A 37 -4.20 8.09 9.01
C GLN A 37 -4.44 6.64 9.46
N ALA A 38 -4.66 5.73 8.52
CA ALA A 38 -4.75 4.30 8.78
C ALA A 38 -3.37 3.63 9.01
N ASN A 39 -2.27 4.38 8.99
CA ASN A 39 -0.89 3.87 9.08
C ASN A 39 -0.52 2.82 8.02
N LEU A 40 -1.22 2.79 6.89
CA LEU A 40 -0.96 1.85 5.77
C LEU A 40 0.11 2.38 4.81
N VAL A 41 0.41 3.68 4.86
CA VAL A 41 1.49 4.31 4.10
C VAL A 41 2.31 5.21 5.00
N THR A 42 3.60 5.32 4.72
CA THR A 42 4.48 6.34 5.29
C THR A 42 4.71 7.46 4.28
N SER A 43 5.23 8.60 4.73
CA SER A 43 5.56 9.72 3.86
C SER A 43 6.90 10.33 4.23
N ARG A 44 7.75 10.60 3.24
CA ARG A 44 8.98 11.40 3.41
C ARG A 44 8.92 12.66 2.55
N ARG A 45 9.54 13.74 3.02
CA ARG A 45 9.69 14.96 2.22
C ARG A 45 11.07 14.96 1.58
N ASP A 46 11.11 15.26 0.28
CA ASP A 46 12.33 15.44 -0.48
C ASP A 46 12.21 16.71 -1.33
N GLY A 47 12.97 17.74 -0.96
CA GLY A 47 12.81 19.09 -1.51
C GLY A 47 11.37 19.61 -1.38
N LYS A 48 10.73 19.86 -2.52
CA LYS A 48 9.34 20.36 -2.61
C LYS A 48 8.29 19.24 -2.68
N GLN A 49 8.71 17.99 -2.91
CA GLN A 49 7.80 16.87 -3.10
C GLN A 49 7.66 16.05 -1.82
N ILE A 50 6.50 15.41 -1.67
CA ILE A 50 6.24 14.42 -0.64
C ILE A 50 6.09 13.09 -1.34
N TYR A 51 6.92 12.14 -0.95
CA TYR A 51 6.90 10.76 -1.42
C TYR A 51 6.17 9.90 -0.41
N TYR A 52 5.40 8.95 -0.92
CA TYR A 52 4.64 7.99 -0.13
C TYR A 52 5.13 6.59 -0.45
N GLN A 53 5.15 5.73 0.57
CA GLN A 53 5.53 4.33 0.45
C GLN A 53 4.58 3.46 1.26
N ALA A 54 4.30 2.24 0.79
CA ALA A 54 3.53 1.28 1.54
C ALA A 54 4.21 0.94 2.88
N ASN A 55 3.44 0.91 3.96
CA ASN A 55 3.93 0.47 5.27
C ASN A 55 3.77 -1.05 5.39
N GLN A 56 4.74 -1.80 4.87
CA GLN A 56 4.67 -3.27 4.79
C GLN A 56 4.35 -3.93 6.14
N ALA A 57 4.97 -3.45 7.22
CA ALA A 57 4.79 -4.02 8.55
C ALA A 57 3.33 -3.92 9.01
N ASN A 58 2.73 -2.73 8.92
CA ASN A 58 1.33 -2.53 9.30
C ASN A 58 0.36 -3.25 8.38
N ILE A 59 0.65 -3.34 7.09
CA ILE A 59 -0.20 -4.07 6.14
C ILE A 59 -0.25 -5.56 6.54
N VAL A 60 0.92 -6.18 6.78
CA VAL A 60 1.01 -7.59 7.20
C VAL A 60 0.31 -7.81 8.54
N GLU A 61 0.51 -6.92 9.52
CA GLU A 61 -0.16 -6.99 10.81
C GLU A 61 -1.69 -6.89 10.67
N CYS A 62 -2.17 -5.89 9.94
CA CYS A 62 -3.60 -5.68 9.71
C CYS A 62 -4.25 -6.86 8.98
N CYS A 63 -3.60 -7.36 7.93
CA CYS A 63 -4.03 -8.57 7.23
C CYS A 63 -4.02 -9.76 8.18
N GLY A 64 -2.94 -10.03 8.92
CA GLY A 64 -2.88 -11.12 9.89
C GLY A 64 -4.02 -11.11 10.91
N MET A 65 -4.38 -9.94 11.43
CA MET A 65 -5.54 -9.78 12.32
C MET A 65 -6.87 -10.11 11.62
N LEU A 66 -7.05 -9.69 10.37
CA LEU A 66 -8.25 -10.04 9.60
C LEU A 66 -8.30 -11.56 9.32
N PHE A 67 -7.17 -12.15 8.94
CA PHE A 67 -7.07 -13.58 8.69
C PHE A 67 -7.42 -14.38 9.95
N THR A 68 -6.78 -14.09 11.09
CA THR A 68 -7.07 -14.78 12.36
C THR A 68 -8.52 -14.64 12.82
N LYS A 69 -9.18 -13.51 12.50
CA LYS A 69 -10.55 -13.24 12.92
C LYS A 69 -11.61 -13.84 11.99
N PHE A 70 -11.32 -13.94 10.70
CA PHE A 70 -12.35 -14.23 9.68
C PHE A 70 -12.04 -15.45 8.81
N VAL A 71 -10.83 -15.99 8.83
CA VAL A 71 -10.49 -17.19 8.06
C VAL A 71 -10.92 -18.44 8.83
N PRO A 72 -11.79 -19.29 8.25
CA PRO A 72 -12.15 -20.55 8.87
C PRO A 72 -10.93 -21.49 8.95
N ALA A 73 -10.91 -22.33 9.99
CA ALA A 73 -9.74 -23.08 10.43
C ALA A 73 -9.22 -24.15 9.43
N ASP A 74 -9.93 -24.35 8.33
CA ASP A 74 -9.68 -25.33 7.28
C ASP A 74 -8.94 -24.76 6.05
N ILE A 75 -8.65 -23.45 6.02
CA ILE A 75 -7.90 -22.85 4.90
C ILE A 75 -6.40 -23.09 5.06
N ASN A 76 -5.81 -23.78 4.09
CA ASN A 76 -4.38 -23.98 4.00
C ASN A 76 -3.70 -22.74 3.40
N LEU A 77 -3.04 -21.93 4.25
CA LEU A 77 -2.34 -20.71 3.84
C LEU A 77 -1.23 -20.94 2.81
N SER A 78 -0.69 -22.16 2.69
CA SER A 78 0.35 -22.48 1.70
C SER A 78 -0.15 -22.49 0.25
N GLU A 79 -1.47 -22.58 0.03
CA GLU A 79 -2.06 -22.50 -1.31
C GLU A 79 -2.28 -21.05 -1.80
N LEU A 80 -2.16 -20.06 -0.90
CA LEU A 80 -2.45 -18.65 -1.18
C LEU A 80 -1.20 -17.78 -1.44
N VAL A 81 0.00 -18.34 -1.21
CA VAL A 81 1.26 -17.59 -1.13
C VAL A 81 2.25 -18.17 -2.15
N GLU A 82 1.93 -18.05 -3.45
CA GLU A 82 2.98 -17.98 -4.47
C GLU A 82 3.52 -16.53 -4.46
N VAL A 83 4.41 -16.23 -3.50
CA VAL A 83 5.13 -14.97 -3.51
C VAL A 83 6.29 -15.14 -4.47
N GLU A 84 6.15 -14.58 -5.68
CA GLU A 84 7.25 -14.36 -6.60
C GLU A 84 8.42 -13.75 -5.82
N GLU A 85 9.53 -14.48 -5.76
CA GLU A 85 10.81 -13.96 -5.30
C GLU A 85 11.13 -12.69 -6.08
N LEU A 86 11.44 -11.61 -5.37
CA LEU A 86 12.09 -10.44 -5.96
C LEU A 86 13.40 -10.90 -6.64
N SER A 87 13.34 -11.03 -7.96
CA SER A 87 14.50 -11.17 -8.84
C SER A 87 14.49 -9.98 -9.82
N LYS A 88 14.97 -8.83 -9.32
CA LYS A 88 15.92 -7.89 -9.94
C LYS A 88 15.71 -6.45 -9.48
#